data_AF-A0A8C5ZV24-F1
#
_entry.id   AF-A0A8C5ZV24-F1
#
_cell.length_a   1.000
_cell.length_b   1.000
_cell.length_c   1.000
_cell.angle_alpha   90.00
_cell.angle_beta   90.00
_cell.angle_gamma   90.00
#
_symmetry.space_group_name_H-M   'P 1'
#
loop_
_entity.id
_entity.type
_entity.pdbx_description
1 polymer ?
#
loop_
_entity_poly.entity_id
_entity_poly.type
_entity_poly.pdbx_seq_one_letter_code
_entity_poly.pdbx_strand_id
1 'polypeptide(L)'
;MEGEVECSFFKSSRPQERSKHRSWQRGRGRASRLKKKLTSDFPPAELGERGFLNFIVTGLQDIDKCRQQLHDITVPLEVFEYIDQGRNPQLYTKECLERALAKNEQVKGKIDTMKKFKSLLIQELSKVFPEDMAKYRSIRGEDHPPS
;
A
#
# COMPACT_ATOMS: atom_id res chain seq x y z
N MET A 1 30.85 -11.21 46.77
CA MET A 1 29.77 -10.86 47.72
C MET A 1 29.27 -9.42 47.50
N GLU A 2 29.22 -8.94 46.26
CA GLU A 2 28.61 -7.65 45.90
C GLU A 2 27.99 -7.85 44.53
N GLY A 3 26.66 -7.75 44.41
CA GLY A 3 25.99 -8.01 43.13
C GLY A 3 24.46 -8.14 43.18
N GLU A 4 23.83 -8.10 44.35
CA GLU A 4 22.36 -8.21 44.47
C GLU A 4 21.67 -6.92 44.94
N VAL A 5 22.39 -5.81 45.02
CA VAL A 5 21.85 -4.56 45.57
C VAL A 5 21.45 -3.57 44.48
N GLU A 6 20.70 -3.99 43.46
CA GLU A 6 19.99 -3.01 42.61
C GLU A 6 18.74 -3.51 41.87
N CYS A 7 18.05 -4.55 42.38
CA CYS A 7 16.71 -4.88 41.91
C CYS A 7 15.58 -4.46 42.88
N SER A 8 15.95 -3.94 44.06
CA SER A 8 15.01 -3.71 45.17
C SER A 8 14.54 -2.25 45.33
N PHE A 9 15.21 -1.28 44.70
CA PHE A 9 14.99 0.15 45.00
C PHE A 9 13.90 0.86 44.19
N PHE A 10 13.26 0.19 43.21
CA PHE A 10 12.16 0.80 42.45
C PHE A 10 10.86 -0.01 42.56
N LYS A 11 10.48 -0.40 43.78
CA LYS A 11 9.07 -0.67 44.11
C LYS A 11 8.38 0.64 44.53
N SER A 12 8.47 1.66 43.67
CA SER A 12 7.74 2.92 43.87
C SER A 12 6.23 2.69 43.64
N SER A 13 5.46 3.06 44.65
CA SER A 13 4.02 2.85 44.80
C SER A 13 3.14 3.80 43.97
N ARG A 14 3.50 4.11 42.72
CA ARG A 14 2.67 4.92 41.81
C ARG A 14 2.24 4.11 40.57
N PRO A 15 0.93 3.97 40.29
CA PRO A 15 0.42 3.19 39.13
C PRO A 15 1.06 3.58 37.77
N GLN A 16 1.43 4.85 37.63
CA GLN A 16 2.00 5.43 36.42
C GLN A 16 3.43 4.92 36.12
N GLU A 17 4.22 4.57 37.13
CA GLU A 17 5.60 4.08 36.95
C GLU A 17 5.65 2.58 36.61
N ARG A 18 4.71 1.79 37.14
CA ARG A 18 4.53 0.37 36.74
C ARG A 18 4.14 0.24 35.27
N SER A 19 3.38 1.20 34.74
CA SER A 19 3.03 1.25 33.32
C SER A 19 4.26 1.53 32.45
N LYS A 20 5.11 2.49 32.87
CA LYS A 20 6.39 2.80 32.19
C LYS A 20 7.35 1.60 32.19
N HIS A 21 7.51 0.91 33.32
CA HIS A 21 8.35 -0.28 33.43
C HIS A 21 7.86 -1.44 32.55
N ARG A 22 6.55 -1.71 32.51
CA ARG A 22 5.96 -2.71 31.59
C ARG A 22 6.12 -2.33 30.12
N SER A 23 6.02 -1.03 29.79
CA SER A 23 6.29 -0.54 28.44
C SER A 23 7.75 -0.77 28.03
N TRP A 24 8.69 -0.50 28.93
CA TRP A 24 10.12 -0.68 28.72
C TRP A 24 10.51 -2.15 28.56
N GLN A 25 9.94 -3.06 29.36
CA GLN A 25 10.14 -4.51 29.21
C GLN A 25 9.55 -5.04 27.88
N ARG A 26 8.37 -4.57 27.48
CA ARG A 26 7.79 -4.90 26.16
C ARG A 26 8.64 -4.37 25.01
N GLY A 27 9.24 -3.19 25.15
CA GLY A 27 10.22 -2.62 24.23
C GLY A 27 11.44 -3.52 24.04
N ARG A 28 12.07 -3.95 25.15
CA ARG A 28 13.18 -4.92 25.11
C ARG A 28 12.77 -6.25 24.47
N GLY A 29 11.61 -6.80 24.82
CA GLY A 29 11.11 -8.03 24.21
C GLY A 29 10.86 -7.91 22.70
N ARG A 30 10.48 -6.73 22.21
CA ARG A 30 10.37 -6.44 20.76
C ARG A 30 11.74 -6.35 20.10
N ALA A 31 12.69 -5.64 20.70
CA ALA A 31 14.06 -5.54 20.19
C ALA A 31 14.76 -6.90 20.15
N SER A 32 14.62 -7.73 21.19
CA SER A 32 15.19 -9.08 21.23
C SER A 32 14.55 -10.02 20.20
N ARG A 33 13.25 -9.89 19.93
CA ARG A 33 12.58 -10.64 18.86
C ARG A 33 13.02 -10.17 17.47
N LEU A 34 13.17 -8.86 17.28
CA LEU A 34 13.67 -8.30 16.03
C LEU A 34 15.11 -8.76 15.76
N LYS A 35 15.99 -8.71 16.78
CA LYS A 35 17.36 -9.22 16.69
C LYS A 35 17.39 -10.71 16.33
N LYS A 36 16.57 -11.54 16.99
CA LYS A 36 16.45 -12.98 16.65
C LYS A 36 15.97 -13.20 15.22
N LYS A 37 15.01 -12.40 14.76
CA LYS A 37 14.49 -12.50 13.38
C LYS A 37 15.53 -12.06 12.34
N LEU A 38 16.36 -11.07 12.63
CA LEU A 38 17.48 -10.70 11.75
C LEU A 38 18.61 -11.73 11.77
N THR A 39 18.88 -12.36 12.93
CA THR A 39 19.99 -13.32 13.05
C THR A 39 19.67 -14.71 12.48
N SER A 40 18.40 -15.12 12.40
CA SER A 40 18.01 -16.42 11.81
C SER A 40 18.33 -16.52 10.32
N ASP A 41 18.44 -15.39 9.63
CA ASP A 41 18.65 -15.34 8.18
C ASP A 41 20.14 -15.51 7.82
N PHE A 42 21.02 -15.52 8.82
CA PHE A 42 22.45 -15.72 8.65
C PHE A 42 22.86 -17.15 9.01
N PRO A 43 23.79 -17.75 8.26
CA PRO A 43 24.35 -19.05 8.60
C PRO A 43 25.00 -18.99 10.00
N PRO A 44 24.90 -20.06 10.80
CA PRO A 44 25.66 -20.19 12.04
C PRO A 44 27.15 -19.94 11.78
N ALA A 45 27.75 -19.03 12.56
CA ALA A 45 29.16 -18.60 12.41
C ALA A 45 30.18 -19.75 12.57
N GLU A 46 29.74 -20.91 13.06
CA GLU A 46 30.56 -22.11 13.31
C GLU A 46 30.52 -23.13 12.16
N LEU A 47 29.80 -22.85 11.07
CA LEU A 47 29.77 -23.74 9.91
C LEU A 47 31.04 -23.59 9.08
N GLY A 48 31.80 -24.68 8.90
CA GLY A 48 32.83 -24.76 7.86
C GLY A 48 32.22 -24.61 6.45
N GLU A 49 33.06 -24.42 5.42
CA GLU A 49 32.64 -24.13 4.04
C GLU A 49 31.53 -25.08 3.51
N ARG A 50 31.65 -26.39 3.78
CA ARG A 50 30.64 -27.38 3.39
C ARG A 50 29.30 -27.21 4.12
N GLY A 51 29.34 -26.81 5.39
CA GLY A 51 28.16 -26.53 6.18
C GLY A 51 27.43 -25.28 5.68
N PHE A 52 28.17 -24.25 5.29
CA PHE A 52 27.61 -23.04 4.67
C PHE A 52 26.97 -23.33 3.31
N LEU A 53 27.63 -24.11 2.45
CA LEU A 53 27.07 -24.52 1.16
C LEU A 53 25.76 -25.30 1.33
N ASN A 54 25.73 -26.27 2.24
CA ASN A 54 24.51 -27.03 2.54
C ASN A 54 23.39 -26.16 3.10
N PHE A 55 23.74 -25.14 3.90
CA PHE A 55 22.77 -24.16 4.41
C PHE A 55 22.15 -23.35 3.26
N ILE A 56 22.95 -22.83 2.33
CA ILE A 56 22.45 -22.11 1.15
C ILE A 56 21.57 -23.01 0.29
N VAL A 57 22.02 -24.24 0.00
CA VAL A 57 21.26 -25.19 -0.82
C VAL A 57 19.90 -25.50 -0.19
N THR A 58 19.88 -25.77 1.12
CA THR A 58 18.63 -25.99 1.85
C THR A 58 17.72 -24.75 1.80
N GLY A 59 18.28 -23.56 1.99
CA GLY A 59 17.52 -22.31 1.92
C GLY A 59 16.88 -22.08 0.54
N LEU A 60 17.62 -22.34 -0.55
CA LEU A 60 17.08 -22.26 -1.91
C LEU A 60 16.00 -23.31 -2.18
N GLN A 61 16.15 -24.53 -1.66
CA GLN A 61 15.12 -25.58 -1.75
C GLN A 61 13.83 -25.18 -1.01
N ASP A 62 13.94 -24.53 0.14
CA ASP A 62 12.77 -24.07 0.89
C ASP A 62 12.06 -22.92 0.17
N ILE A 63 12.79 -22.02 -0.50
CA ILE A 63 12.20 -20.98 -1.37
C ILE A 63 11.41 -21.63 -2.53
N ASP A 64 11.96 -22.67 -3.16
CA ASP A 64 11.27 -23.35 -4.27
C ASP A 64 9.99 -24.08 -3.80
N LYS A 65 9.99 -24.67 -2.61
CA LYS A 65 8.75 -25.22 -2.00
C LYS A 65 7.69 -24.14 -1.78
N CYS A 66 8.10 -22.96 -1.32
CA CYS A 66 7.21 -21.82 -1.10
C CYS A 66 6.61 -21.29 -2.40
N ARG A 67 7.28 -21.45 -3.56
CA ARG A 67 6.77 -21.02 -4.87
C ARG A 67 5.38 -21.57 -5.17
N GLN A 68 5.10 -22.82 -4.81
CA GLN A 68 3.80 -23.45 -5.03
C GLN A 68 2.66 -22.72 -4.29
N GLN A 69 2.96 -22.02 -3.19
CA GLN A 69 1.98 -21.25 -2.42
C GLN A 69 1.62 -19.90 -3.06
N LEU A 70 2.39 -19.45 -4.06
CA LEU A 70 2.27 -18.13 -4.68
C LEU A 70 1.78 -18.20 -6.13
N HIS A 71 1.24 -19.34 -6.58
CA HIS A 71 0.88 -19.58 -7.99
C HIS A 71 -0.14 -18.59 -8.57
N ASP A 72 -1.01 -18.01 -7.73
CA ASP A 72 -2.03 -17.05 -8.15
C ASP A 72 -1.56 -15.59 -8.13
N ILE A 73 -0.30 -15.34 -7.78
CA ILE A 73 0.23 -13.97 -7.68
C ILE A 73 0.94 -13.61 -8.98
N THR A 74 0.37 -12.64 -9.70
CA THR A 74 1.01 -12.03 -10.87
C THR A 74 1.67 -10.72 -10.47
N VAL A 75 2.96 -10.58 -10.78
CA VAL A 75 3.72 -9.35 -10.56
C VAL A 75 3.82 -8.56 -11.87
N PRO A 76 3.40 -7.28 -11.90
CA PRO A 76 3.58 -6.45 -13.09
C PRO A 76 5.06 -6.30 -13.44
N LEU A 77 5.39 -6.40 -14.73
CA LEU A 77 6.78 -6.38 -15.20
C LEU A 77 7.46 -5.04 -14.90
N GLU A 78 6.70 -3.96 -14.87
CA GLU A 78 7.17 -2.61 -14.58
C GLU A 78 7.76 -2.49 -13.17
N VAL A 79 7.39 -3.38 -12.23
CA VAL A 79 7.98 -3.40 -10.88
C VAL A 79 9.45 -3.81 -10.93
N PHE A 80 9.86 -4.65 -11.88
CA PHE A 80 11.26 -5.10 -11.99
C PHE A 80 12.21 -3.94 -12.26
N GLU A 81 11.79 -2.94 -13.03
CA GLU A 81 12.60 -1.74 -13.29
C GLU A 81 12.93 -0.98 -11.99
N TYR A 82 12.01 -0.96 -11.01
CA TYR A 82 12.28 -0.36 -9.70
C TYR A 82 13.31 -1.19 -8.92
N ILE A 83 13.20 -2.51 -8.98
CA ILE A 83 14.11 -3.44 -8.29
C ILE A 83 15.52 -3.33 -8.86
N ASP A 84 15.66 -3.39 -10.19
CA ASP A 84 16.95 -3.31 -10.89
C ASP A 84 17.68 -1.99 -10.62
N GLN A 85 16.93 -0.91 -10.41
CA GLN A 85 17.47 0.41 -10.04
C GLN A 85 17.69 0.58 -8.52
N GLY A 86 17.43 -0.44 -7.70
CA GLY A 86 17.53 -0.37 -6.24
C GLY A 86 16.48 0.52 -5.56
N ARG A 87 15.39 0.84 -6.26
CA ARG A 87 14.26 1.63 -5.75
C ARG A 87 13.26 0.75 -5.02
N ASN A 88 12.49 1.35 -4.11
CA ASN A 88 11.43 0.65 -3.41
C ASN A 88 10.29 0.26 -4.40
N PRO A 89 9.96 -1.03 -4.58
CA PRO A 89 8.91 -1.47 -5.51
C PRO A 89 7.50 -0.96 -5.14
N GLN A 90 7.27 -0.54 -3.89
CA GLN A 90 6.01 0.10 -3.48
C GLN A 90 5.78 1.46 -4.15
N LEU A 91 6.83 2.08 -4.69
CA LEU A 91 6.69 3.32 -5.46
C LEU A 91 5.87 3.10 -6.74
N TYR A 92 6.03 1.94 -7.41
CA TYR A 92 5.20 1.59 -8.56
C TYR A 92 3.71 1.61 -8.20
N THR A 93 3.34 0.98 -7.09
CA THR A 93 1.95 0.94 -6.62
C THR A 93 1.43 2.34 -6.34
N LYS A 94 2.22 3.18 -5.67
CA LYS A 94 1.88 4.57 -5.39
C LYS A 94 1.64 5.35 -6.68
N GLU A 95 2.58 5.32 -7.62
CA GLU A 95 2.48 6.04 -8.90
C GLU A 95 1.31 5.54 -9.75
N CYS A 96 1.01 4.23 -9.70
CA CYS A 96 -0.16 3.67 -10.38
C CYS A 96 -1.46 4.26 -9.83
N LEU A 97 -1.61 4.32 -8.50
CA LEU A 97 -2.76 4.93 -7.84
C LEU A 97 -2.88 6.41 -8.15
N GLU A 98 -1.78 7.17 -8.06
CA GLU A 98 -1.76 8.60 -8.37
C GLU A 98 -2.15 8.88 -9.82
N ARG A 99 -1.61 8.10 -10.78
CA ARG A 99 -2.00 8.20 -12.20
C ARG A 99 -3.47 7.87 -12.42
N ALA A 100 -4.01 6.86 -11.73
CA ALA A 100 -5.41 6.50 -11.83
C ALA A 100 -6.33 7.61 -11.30
N LEU A 101 -5.99 8.21 -10.17
CA LEU A 101 -6.72 9.35 -9.59
C LEU A 101 -6.70 10.55 -10.54
N ALA A 102 -5.53 10.95 -11.03
CA ALA A 102 -5.40 12.08 -11.96
C ALA A 102 -6.22 11.86 -13.25
N LYS A 103 -6.19 10.63 -13.82
CA LYS A 103 -7.01 10.28 -14.99
C LYS A 103 -8.51 10.35 -14.68
N ASN A 104 -8.93 9.90 -13.51
CA ASN A 104 -10.34 9.94 -13.11
C ASN A 104 -10.85 11.38 -12.98
N GLU A 105 -10.08 12.25 -12.32
CA GLU A 105 -10.40 13.68 -12.20
C GLU A 105 -10.43 14.36 -13.57
N GLN A 106 -9.47 14.06 -14.45
CA GLN A 106 -9.43 14.60 -15.81
C GLN A 106 -10.67 14.18 -16.62
N VAL A 107 -11.05 12.90 -16.56
CA VAL A 107 -12.24 12.39 -17.27
C VAL A 107 -13.50 13.02 -16.70
N LYS A 108 -13.62 13.14 -15.37
CA LYS A 108 -14.74 13.82 -14.72
C LYS A 108 -14.87 15.27 -15.21
N GLY A 109 -13.77 16.03 -15.24
CA GLY A 109 -13.77 17.40 -15.75
C GLY A 109 -14.21 17.51 -17.23
N LYS A 110 -13.83 16.55 -18.07
CA LYS A 110 -14.32 16.46 -19.46
C LYS A 110 -15.82 16.19 -19.52
N ILE A 111 -16.32 15.27 -18.70
CA ILE A 111 -17.76 14.97 -18.61
C ILE A 111 -18.54 16.21 -18.18
N ASP A 112 -18.09 16.90 -17.13
CA ASP A 112 -18.77 18.08 -16.60
C ASP A 112 -18.78 19.23 -17.61
N THR A 113 -17.66 19.44 -18.32
CA THR A 113 -17.57 20.44 -19.40
C THR A 113 -18.51 20.10 -20.55
N MET A 114 -18.56 18.84 -20.97
CA MET A 114 -19.43 18.40 -22.06
C MET A 114 -20.92 18.53 -21.69
N LYS A 115 -21.28 18.18 -20.44
CA LYS A 115 -22.63 18.38 -19.91
C LYS A 115 -23.02 19.86 -19.92
N LYS A 116 -22.14 20.74 -19.40
CA LYS A 116 -22.38 22.19 -19.40
C LYS A 116 -22.52 22.75 -20.82
N PHE A 117 -21.66 22.31 -21.74
CA PHE A 117 -21.76 22.69 -23.16
C PHE A 117 -23.08 22.24 -23.79
N LYS A 118 -23.50 20.97 -23.58
CA LYS A 118 -24.80 20.47 -24.03
C LYS A 118 -25.94 21.36 -23.52
N SER A 119 -25.96 21.69 -22.23
CA SER A 119 -27.01 22.53 -21.63
C SER A 119 -27.06 23.93 -22.25
N LEU A 120 -25.91 24.59 -22.41
CA LEU A 120 -25.82 25.91 -23.04
C LEU A 120 -26.25 25.87 -24.51
N LEU A 121 -25.81 24.86 -25.24
CA LEU A 121 -26.19 24.69 -26.64
C LEU A 121 -27.70 24.49 -26.80
N ILE A 122 -28.30 23.63 -25.96
CA ILE A 122 -29.75 23.42 -25.96
C ILE A 122 -30.49 24.72 -25.63
N GLN A 123 -29.99 25.52 -24.67
CA GLN A 123 -30.57 26.79 -24.31
C GLN A 123 -30.58 27.77 -25.50
N GLU A 124 -29.44 27.97 -26.17
CA GLU A 124 -29.36 28.90 -27.30
C GLU A 124 -30.15 28.41 -28.52
N LEU A 125 -30.11 27.12 -28.83
CA LEU A 125 -30.93 26.54 -29.90
C LEU A 125 -32.43 26.67 -29.60
N SER A 126 -32.84 26.57 -28.33
CA SER A 126 -34.25 26.75 -27.94
C SER A 126 -34.74 28.17 -28.17
N LYS A 127 -33.85 29.18 -28.13
CA LYS A 127 -34.18 30.58 -28.41
C LYS A 127 -34.31 30.84 -29.91
N VAL A 128 -33.39 30.29 -30.71
CA VAL A 128 -33.30 30.57 -32.15
C VAL A 128 -34.24 29.68 -32.97
N PHE A 129 -34.45 28.43 -32.57
CA PHE A 129 -35.22 27.42 -33.31
C PHE A 129 -36.23 26.67 -32.41
N PRO A 130 -37.27 27.35 -31.91
CA PRO A 130 -38.18 26.78 -30.91
C PRO A 130 -38.97 25.56 -31.41
N GLU A 131 -39.47 25.58 -32.65
CA GLU A 131 -40.25 24.47 -33.21
C GLU A 131 -39.41 23.20 -33.46
N ASP A 132 -38.20 23.36 -33.99
CA ASP A 132 -37.30 22.23 -34.23
C ASP A 132 -36.81 21.62 -32.91
N MET A 133 -36.57 22.47 -31.90
CA MET A 133 -36.23 21.99 -30.56
C MET A 133 -37.38 21.27 -29.86
N ALA A 134 -38.65 21.64 -30.14
CA ALA A 134 -39.81 20.88 -29.67
C ALA A 134 -39.83 19.47 -30.27
N LYS A 135 -39.66 19.35 -31.60
CA LYS A 135 -39.56 18.05 -32.30
C LYS A 135 -38.40 17.21 -31.78
N TYR A 136 -37.22 17.82 -31.61
CA TYR A 136 -36.03 17.15 -31.07
C TYR A 136 -36.28 16.56 -29.68
N ARG A 137 -36.94 17.31 -28.77
CA ARG A 137 -37.29 16.83 -27.43
C ARG A 137 -38.25 15.64 -27.47
N SER A 138 -39.26 15.69 -28.34
CA SER A 138 -40.21 14.57 -28.53
C SER A 138 -39.53 13.28 -29.00
N ILE A 139 -38.50 13.37 -29.86
CA ILE A 139 -37.76 12.20 -30.36
C ILE A 139 -36.78 11.67 -29.31
N ARG A 140 -36.14 12.57 -28.54
CA ARG A 140 -35.16 12.19 -27.51
C ARG A 140 -35.77 11.59 -26.25
N GLY A 141 -37.07 11.83 -25.99
CA GLY A 141 -37.73 11.39 -24.76
C GLY A 141 -37.17 12.06 -23.49
N GLU A 142 -36.55 13.25 -23.60
CA GLU A 142 -36.08 14.00 -22.44
C GLU A 142 -37.20 14.88 -21.85
N ASP A 143 -38.09 14.27 -21.06
CA ASP A 143 -38.94 14.96 -20.07
C ASP A 143 -38.18 15.17 -18.74
N HIS A 144 -36.88 15.50 -18.79
CA HIS A 144 -36.11 15.80 -17.59
C HIS A 144 -35.59 17.23 -17.61
N PRO A 145 -35.97 18.08 -16.63
CA PRO A 145 -35.36 19.38 -16.46
C PRO A 145 -33.87 19.20 -16.12
N PRO A 146 -33.02 20.18 -16.47
CA PRO A 146 -31.60 20.11 -16.14
C PRO A 146 -31.42 20.05 -14.62
N SER A 147 -30.78 18.99 -14.12
CA SER A 147 -30.24 18.92 -12.75
C SER A 147 -28.85 19.56 -12.69
#